data_AF-A0A368P5E7-F1
#
_entry.id   AF-A0A368P5E7-F1
#
_cell.length_a   1.000
_cell.length_b   1.000
_cell.length_c   1.000
_cell.angle_alpha   90.00
_cell.angle_beta   90.00
_cell.angle_gamma   90.00
#
_symmetry.space_group_name_H-M   'P 1'
#
loop_
_entity.id
_entity.type
_entity.pdbx_description
1 polymer ?
#
loop_
_entity_poly.entity_id
_entity_poly.type
_entity_poly.pdbx_seq_one_letter_code
_entity_poly.pdbx_strand_id
1 'polypeptide(L)'
;MRLYKNSLEDFKNNYIMFIPLSIIFQSCLGSVAALYILTNASADSFPFLQLSLCVIITMAFNAAVMAQLNYKLTFNLLLASIIINIILVALNVYLLL
;
A
#
# COMPACT_ATOMS: atom_id res chain seq x y z
N MET A 1 17.46 -10.19 -6.69
CA MET A 1 17.68 -9.12 -7.70
C MET A 1 17.05 -9.38 -9.07
N ARG A 2 17.13 -10.61 -9.62
CA ARG A 2 16.54 -10.90 -10.94
C ARG A 2 15.02 -10.67 -10.98
N LEU A 3 14.29 -11.11 -9.93
CA LEU A 3 12.83 -10.92 -9.84
C LEU A 3 12.42 -9.44 -9.81
N TYR A 4 13.00 -8.62 -8.94
CA TYR A 4 12.71 -7.17 -8.90
C TYR A 4 12.97 -6.48 -10.24
N LYS A 5 14.11 -6.77 -10.88
CA LYS A 5 14.47 -6.16 -12.17
C LYS A 5 13.48 -6.56 -13.26
N ASN A 6 13.13 -7.84 -13.35
CA ASN A 6 12.17 -8.35 -14.32
C ASN A 6 10.77 -7.72 -14.10
N SER A 7 10.27 -7.72 -12.85
CA SER A 7 8.97 -7.12 -12.54
C SER A 7 8.93 -5.61 -12.79
N LEU A 8 10.03 -4.90 -12.52
CA LEU A 8 10.13 -3.46 -12.81
C LEU A 8 10.19 -3.19 -14.32
N GLU A 9 10.84 -4.05 -15.08
CA GLU A 9 10.89 -3.96 -16.54
C GLU A 9 9.52 -4.26 -17.17
N ASP A 10 8.82 -5.29 -16.69
CA ASP A 10 7.45 -5.61 -17.10
C ASP A 10 6.46 -4.49 -16.75
N PHE A 11 6.59 -3.91 -15.54
CA PHE A 11 5.79 -2.77 -15.10
C PHE A 11 6.06 -1.53 -15.95
N LYS A 12 7.31 -1.30 -16.37
CA LYS A 12 7.66 -0.22 -17.30
C LYS A 12 7.06 -0.47 -18.69
N ASN A 13 7.18 -1.68 -19.23
CA ASN A 13 6.73 -2.01 -20.58
C ASN A 13 5.20 -1.95 -20.72
N ASN A 14 4.46 -2.25 -19.64
CA ASN A 14 2.99 -2.26 -19.63
C ASN A 14 2.41 -1.23 -18.65
N TYR A 15 3.10 -0.11 -18.43
CA TYR A 15 2.77 0.88 -17.40
C TYR A 15 1.31 1.35 -17.45
N ILE A 16 0.81 1.67 -18.65
CA ILE A 16 -0.57 2.17 -18.83
C ILE A 16 -1.63 1.16 -18.39
N MET A 17 -1.37 -0.14 -18.57
CA MET A 17 -2.28 -1.21 -18.15
C MET A 17 -2.13 -1.53 -16.65
N PHE A 18 -0.91 -1.51 -16.13
CA PHE A 18 -0.65 -1.85 -14.74
C PHE A 18 -1.06 -0.76 -13.74
N ILE A 19 -1.08 0.50 -14.15
CA ILE A 19 -1.49 1.62 -13.28
C ILE A 19 -2.92 1.44 -12.71
N PRO A 20 -3.98 1.30 -13.52
CA PRO A 20 -5.32 1.13 -12.97
C PRO A 20 -5.45 -0.15 -12.13
N LEU A 21 -4.81 -1.24 -12.55
CA LEU A 21 -4.80 -2.49 -11.80
C LEU A 21 -4.16 -2.33 -10.41
N SER A 22 -3.03 -1.64 -10.35
CA SER A 22 -2.30 -1.40 -9.09
C SER A 22 -3.04 -0.45 -8.16
N ILE A 23 -3.72 0.58 -8.68
CA ILE A 23 -4.59 1.46 -7.88
C ILE A 23 -5.73 0.67 -7.23
N ILE A 24 -6.43 -0.16 -8.01
CA ILE A 24 -7.55 -0.97 -7.49
C ILE A 24 -7.04 -1.94 -6.42
N PHE A 25 -6.00 -2.70 -6.74
CA PHE A 25 -5.42 -3.68 -5.82
C PHE A 25 -4.99 -3.05 -4.50
N GLN A 26 -4.32 -1.91 -4.57
CA GLN A 26 -3.82 -1.21 -3.40
C GLN A 26 -4.95 -0.55 -2.58
N SER A 27 -5.99 -0.05 -3.23
CA SER A 27 -7.17 0.49 -2.54
C SER A 27 -7.93 -0.60 -1.77
N CYS A 28 -8.02 -1.81 -2.33
CA CYS A 28 -8.59 -2.96 -1.64
C CYS A 28 -7.76 -3.36 -0.41
N LEU A 29 -6.43 -3.44 -0.56
CA LEU A 29 -5.52 -3.74 0.55
C LEU A 29 -5.61 -2.71 1.68
N GLY A 30 -5.60 -1.41 1.33
CA GLY A 30 -5.75 -0.33 2.31
C GLY A 30 -7.11 -0.39 3.04
N SER A 31 -8.18 -0.77 2.34
CA SER A 31 -9.51 -0.92 2.95
C SER A 31 -9.56 -2.08 3.96
N VAL A 32 -8.94 -3.21 3.64
CA VAL A 32 -8.80 -4.35 4.57
C VAL A 32 -7.96 -3.94 5.79
N ALA A 33 -6.84 -3.23 5.58
CA ALA A 33 -6.01 -2.73 6.68
C ALA A 33 -6.80 -1.77 7.59
N ALA A 34 -7.52 -0.81 7.03
CA ALA A 34 -8.37 0.12 7.77
C ALA A 34 -9.44 -0.59 8.61
N LEU A 35 -10.07 -1.64 8.05
CA LEU A 35 -11.06 -2.44 8.78
C LEU A 35 -10.47 -3.08 10.04
N TYR A 36 -9.30 -3.73 9.91
CA TYR A 36 -8.65 -4.36 11.07
C TYR A 36 -8.16 -3.36 12.12
N ILE A 37 -7.66 -2.19 11.69
CA ILE A 37 -7.25 -1.10 12.59
C ILE A 37 -8.46 -0.58 13.38
N LEU A 38 -9.59 -0.35 12.71
CA LEU A 38 -10.80 0.17 13.36
C LEU A 38 -11.48 -0.88 14.26
N THR A 39 -11.43 -2.15 13.89
CA THR A 39 -11.98 -3.24 14.72
C THR A 39 -11.17 -3.41 16.01
N ASN A 40 -9.86 -3.16 15.97
CA ASN A 40 -8.96 -3.18 17.12
C ASN A 40 -8.82 -1.82 17.83
N ALA A 41 -9.76 -0.89 17.63
CA ALA A 41 -9.69 0.45 18.21
C ALA A 41 -9.88 0.45 19.74
N SER A 42 -8.88 -0.04 20.46
CA SER A 42 -8.73 0.08 21.91
C SER A 42 -7.92 1.33 22.25
N ALA A 43 -8.20 1.95 23.40
CA ALA A 43 -7.57 3.21 23.81
C ALA A 43 -6.03 3.13 23.87
N ASP A 44 -5.47 1.95 24.17
CA ASP A 44 -4.02 1.72 24.29
C ASP A 44 -3.29 1.52 22.94
N SER A 45 -4.00 1.44 21.82
CA SER A 45 -3.44 1.01 20.53
C SER A 45 -3.25 2.12 19.50
N PHE A 46 -3.49 3.38 19.88
CA PHE A 46 -3.39 4.56 19.00
C PHE A 46 -3.94 4.33 17.57
N PRO A 47 -5.20 3.86 17.43
CA PRO A 47 -5.75 3.40 16.14
C PRO A 47 -5.75 4.48 15.05
N PHE A 48 -5.96 5.75 15.43
CA PHE A 48 -5.94 6.87 14.49
C PHE A 48 -4.54 7.16 13.91
N LEU A 49 -3.47 6.91 14.67
CA LEU A 49 -2.10 7.05 14.16
C LEU A 49 -1.82 5.98 13.10
N GLN A 50 -2.20 4.72 13.37
CA GLN A 50 -2.03 3.63 12.42
C GLN A 50 -2.87 3.84 11.16
N LEU A 51 -4.12 4.30 11.33
CA LEU A 51 -5.02 4.62 10.21
C LEU A 51 -4.48 5.77 9.36
N SER A 52 -3.96 6.84 9.98
CA SER A 52 -3.37 7.95 9.23
C SER A 52 -2.14 7.52 8.42
N LEU A 53 -1.26 6.68 8.99
CA LEU A 53 -0.12 6.11 8.27
C LEU A 53 -0.59 5.25 7.08
N CYS A 54 -1.58 4.37 7.30
CA CYS A 54 -2.20 3.56 6.26
C CYS A 54 -2.69 4.44 5.10
N VAL A 55 -3.45 5.50 5.41
CA VAL A 55 -4.02 6.41 4.40
C VAL A 55 -2.93 7.21 3.68
N ILE A 56 -1.95 7.78 4.40
CA ILE A 56 -0.88 8.59 3.80
C ILE A 56 -0.07 7.77 2.79
N ILE A 57 0.34 6.56 3.17
CA ILE A 57 1.10 5.68 2.29
C ILE A 57 0.24 5.26 1.09
N THR A 58 -1.04 5.01 1.33
CA THR A 58 -1.96 4.61 0.28
C THR A 58 -2.19 5.75 -0.73
N MET A 59 -2.35 6.98 -0.24
CA MET A 59 -2.53 8.16 -1.10
C MET A 59 -1.23 8.64 -1.75
N ALA A 60 -0.06 8.39 -1.14
CA ALA A 60 1.23 8.72 -1.75
C ALA A 60 1.44 7.99 -3.09
N PHE A 61 1.02 6.72 -3.18
CA PHE A 61 1.05 5.98 -4.44
C PHE A 61 0.14 6.62 -5.50
N ASN A 62 -1.11 6.93 -5.14
CA ASN A 62 -2.06 7.58 -6.05
C ASN A 62 -1.56 8.96 -6.52
N ALA A 63 -0.97 9.74 -5.60
CA ALA A 63 -0.35 11.02 -5.91
C ALA A 63 0.84 10.88 -6.87
N ALA A 64 1.69 9.86 -6.67
CA ALA A 64 2.82 9.59 -7.55
C ALA A 64 2.39 9.24 -8.98
N VAL A 65 1.29 8.50 -9.11
CA VAL A 65 0.67 8.19 -10.41
C VAL A 65 0.14 9.46 -11.09
N MET A 66 -0.64 10.28 -10.36
CA MET A 66 -1.22 11.52 -10.93
C MET A 66 -0.14 12.56 -11.29
N ALA A 67 0.92 12.65 -10.49
CA ALA A 67 2.07 13.51 -10.77
C ALA A 67 2.99 12.98 -11.89
N GLN A 68 2.63 11.85 -12.51
CA GLN A 68 3.40 11.20 -13.59
C GLN A 68 4.87 10.99 -13.21
N LEU A 69 5.12 10.62 -11.95
CA LEU A 69 6.49 10.35 -11.48
C LEU A 69 7.10 9.16 -12.22
N ASN A 70 8.43 9.11 -12.19
CA ASN A 70 9.20 8.03 -12.82
C ASN A 70 8.68 6.65 -12.39
N TYR A 71 8.53 5.74 -13.35
CA TYR A 71 8.04 4.37 -13.14
C TYR A 71 8.75 3.62 -12.00
N LYS A 72 10.07 3.87 -11.80
CA LYS A 72 10.83 3.29 -10.68
C LYS A 72 10.32 3.74 -9.31
N LEU A 73 10.01 5.03 -9.19
CA LEU A 73 9.50 5.61 -7.94
C LEU A 73 8.08 5.10 -7.69
N THR A 74 7.21 5.16 -8.69
CA THR A 74 5.83 4.66 -8.61
C THR A 74 5.78 3.18 -8.21
N PHE A 75 6.63 2.34 -8.82
CA PHE A 75 6.73 0.92 -8.47
C PHE A 75 7.25 0.69 -7.05
N ASN A 76 8.25 1.46 -6.59
CA ASN A 76 8.74 1.37 -5.23
C ASN A 76 7.69 1.82 -4.20
N LEU A 77 6.90 2.85 -4.51
CA LEU A 77 5.79 3.29 -3.67
C LEU A 77 4.67 2.25 -3.60
N LEU A 78 4.36 1.58 -4.73
CA LEU A 78 3.42 0.46 -4.75
C LEU A 78 3.89 -0.65 -3.81
N LEU A 79 5.16 -1.05 -3.92
CA LEU A 79 5.73 -2.10 -3.09
C LEU A 79 5.74 -1.71 -1.61
N ALA A 80 6.12 -0.46 -1.30
CA ALA A 80 6.07 0.07 0.06
C ALA A 80 4.64 0.06 0.62
N SER A 81 3.64 0.45 -0.19
CA SER A 81 2.23 0.43 0.22
C SER A 81 1.75 -0.98 0.53
N ILE A 82 2.10 -1.96 -0.29
CA ILE A 82 1.74 -3.37 -0.05
C ILE A 82 2.39 -3.88 1.25
N ILE A 83 3.70 -3.67 1.41
CA ILE A 83 4.45 -4.16 2.57
C ILE A 83 3.91 -3.52 3.86
N ILE A 84 3.71 -2.21 3.89
CA ILE A 84 3.28 -1.51 5.10
C ILE A 84 1.84 -1.89 5.46
N ASN A 85 0.93 -1.97 4.49
CA ASN A 85 -0.44 -2.42 4.76
C ASN A 85 -0.48 -3.87 5.28
N ILE A 86 0.34 -4.78 4.73
CA ILE A 86 0.44 -6.16 5.24
C ILE A 86 0.97 -6.19 6.67
N ILE A 87 2.00 -5.39 6.99
CA ILE A 87 2.54 -5.30 8.35
C ILE A 87 1.48 -4.75 9.31
N LEU A 88 0.75 -3.69 8.92
CA LEU A 88 -0.33 -3.12 9.74
C LEU A 88 -1.44 -4.14 10.00
N VAL A 89 -1.86 -4.89 8.98
CA VAL A 89 -2.82 -5.99 9.13
C VAL A 89 -2.28 -7.04 10.09
N ALA A 90 -1.05 -7.52 9.90
CA ALA A 90 -0.46 -8.55 10.75
C ALA A 90 -0.35 -8.12 12.22
N LEU A 91 0.06 -6.86 12.48
CA LEU A 91 0.13 -6.31 13.83
C LEU A 91 -1.25 -6.22 14.49
N ASN A 92 -2.27 -5.73 13.75
CA ASN A 92 -3.62 -5.62 14.29
C ASN A 92 -4.27 -7.00 14.48
N VAL A 93 -4.00 -7.97 13.63
CA VAL A 93 -4.48 -9.36 13.80
C VAL A 93 -3.82 -10.01 15.01
N TYR A 94 -2.52 -9.82 15.22
CA TYR A 94 -1.83 -10.35 16.40
C TYR A 94 -2.32 -9.70 17.70
N LEU A 95 -2.63 -8.40 17.67
CA LEU A 95 -3.18 -7.68 18.81
C LEU A 95 -4.63 -8.10 19.15
N LEU A 96 -5.39 -8.57 18.15
CA LEU A 96 -6.77 -9.03 18.30
C LEU A 96 -6.88 -10.43 18.94
N LEU A 97 -5.80 -11.21 18.93
CA LEU A 97 -5.76 -12.62 19.37
C LEU A 97 -5.29 -12.75 20.82
#